data_AF-A0A182VFH8-F1
#
_entry.id   AF-A0A182VFH8-F1
#
_cell.length_a   1.000
_cell.length_b   1.000
_cell.length_c   1.000
_cell.angle_alpha   90.00
_cell.angle_beta   90.00
_cell.angle_gamma   90.00
#
_symmetry.space_group_name_H-M   'P 1'
#
loop_
_entity.id
_entity.type
_entity.pdbx_description
1 polymer ?
#
loop_
_entity_poly.entity_id
_entity_poly.type
_entity_poly.pdbx_seq_one_letter_code
_entity_poly.pdbx_strand_id
1 'polypeptide(L)'
;MVAMNGQPQLIPGVVRKAAVSLQPKPSPCNVKAIPKPYPQNGIIPGSIRPVASNVCYGKAPVAIVPAPSTPCTTTGADQLTSRAVEEILRETRLGKMRAEERGSTAWRPCPLRKTNKRFLNRTLESMVKHNARVKQNTSHRSLLKLTELVRKGNEDIRERSSKPTKEKKRDRYKKNDKSHTTVIDLATDSD
;
A
#
# COMPACT_ATOMS: atom_id res chain seq x y z
N MET A 1 46.14 8.83 37.40
CA MET A 1 45.25 7.67 37.16
C MET A 1 44.62 7.85 35.79
N VAL A 2 45.01 7.04 34.80
CA VAL A 2 44.49 7.12 33.42
C VAL A 2 43.28 6.21 33.30
N ALA A 3 42.11 6.77 33.02
CA ALA A 3 40.89 6.00 32.77
C ALA A 3 40.94 5.43 31.34
N MET A 4 41.15 4.12 31.22
CA MET A 4 41.06 3.41 29.96
C MET A 4 39.59 3.21 29.59
N ASN A 5 39.06 4.09 28.75
CA ASN A 5 37.72 3.94 28.17
C ASN A 5 37.73 2.80 27.13
N GLY A 6 37.46 1.58 27.60
CA GLY A 6 37.31 0.40 26.76
C GLY A 6 36.03 0.46 25.92
N GLN A 7 36.16 0.74 24.63
CA GLN A 7 35.12 0.46 23.65
C GLN A 7 34.92 -1.07 23.56
N PRO A 8 33.72 -1.61 23.77
CA PRO A 8 33.49 -3.04 23.65
C PRO A 8 33.61 -3.47 22.18
N GLN A 9 34.48 -4.42 21.89
CA GLN A 9 34.68 -4.96 20.54
C GLN A 9 33.40 -5.67 20.06
N LEU A 10 32.90 -5.30 18.87
CA LEU A 10 31.77 -5.97 18.21
C LEU A 10 32.23 -7.32 17.66
N ILE A 11 31.64 -8.41 18.16
CA ILE A 11 31.82 -9.75 17.60
C ILE A 11 30.82 -9.90 16.43
N PRO A 12 31.28 -10.22 15.21
CA PRO A 12 30.40 -10.44 14.06
C PRO A 12 29.41 -11.58 14.31
N GLY A 13 28.13 -11.35 14.00
CA GLY A 13 27.07 -12.38 14.05
C GLY A 13 26.23 -12.44 15.33
N VAL A 14 26.57 -11.67 16.38
CA VAL A 14 25.79 -11.62 17.62
C VAL A 14 24.98 -10.32 17.70
N VAL A 15 23.66 -10.41 17.51
CA VAL A 15 22.73 -9.28 17.74
C VAL A 15 22.40 -9.20 19.23
N ARG A 16 22.95 -8.20 19.94
CA ARG A 16 22.55 -7.94 21.32
C ARG A 16 21.21 -7.19 21.36
N LYS A 17 20.30 -7.63 22.22
CA LYS A 17 19.06 -6.91 22.54
C LYS A 17 19.44 -5.60 23.25
N ALA A 18 18.95 -4.47 22.76
CA ALA A 18 19.26 -3.16 23.35
C ALA A 18 18.79 -3.12 24.82
N ALA A 19 19.70 -2.77 25.74
CA ALA A 19 19.34 -2.49 27.12
C ALA A 19 18.62 -1.12 27.16
N VAL A 20 17.33 -1.15 27.49
CA VAL A 20 16.56 0.06 27.78
C VAL A 20 17.11 0.65 29.09
N SER A 21 17.76 1.80 29.00
CA SER A 21 18.10 2.60 30.18
C SER A 21 16.80 3.00 30.88
N LEU A 22 16.58 2.47 32.08
CA LEU A 22 15.55 2.99 32.97
C LEU A 22 15.87 4.46 33.25
N GLN A 23 14.98 5.34 32.82
CA GLN A 23 15.03 6.77 33.12
C GLN A 23 14.94 6.97 34.65
N PRO A 24 15.67 7.94 35.24
CA PRO A 24 15.48 8.29 36.63
C PRO A 24 14.06 8.81 36.88
N LYS A 25 13.51 8.50 38.06
CA LYS A 25 12.14 8.80 38.49
C LYS A 25 11.78 10.28 38.28
N PRO A 26 10.53 10.60 37.88
CA PRO A 26 10.09 11.97 37.72
C PRO A 26 10.07 12.68 39.08
N SER A 27 10.76 13.82 39.18
CA SER A 27 10.61 14.75 40.30
C SER A 27 9.15 15.21 40.38
N PRO A 28 8.57 15.40 41.58
CA PRO A 28 7.25 16.01 41.69
C PRO A 28 7.32 17.45 41.16
N CYS A 29 6.64 17.70 40.05
CA CYS A 29 6.48 19.05 39.53
C CYS A 29 5.70 19.88 40.55
N ASN A 30 6.30 21.00 40.96
CA ASN A 30 5.69 21.98 41.84
C ASN A 30 4.50 22.64 41.11
N VAL A 31 3.27 22.43 41.61
CA VAL A 31 2.01 22.87 40.97
C VAL A 31 1.74 24.39 41.16
N LYS A 32 2.69 25.17 41.68
CA LYS A 32 2.49 26.61 41.90
C LYS A 32 3.21 27.47 40.87
N ALA A 33 2.65 27.53 39.67
CA ALA A 33 2.60 28.73 38.81
C ALA A 33 1.98 28.34 37.45
N ILE A 34 0.66 28.32 37.36
CA ILE A 34 -0.03 28.37 36.07
C ILE A 34 -0.29 29.85 35.77
N PRO A 35 0.34 30.46 34.75
CA PRO A 35 -0.17 31.69 34.19
C PRO A 35 -1.53 31.36 33.56
N LYS A 36 -2.57 32.07 33.96
CA LYS A 36 -3.92 31.90 33.40
C LYS A 36 -3.85 31.95 31.87
N PRO A 37 -4.47 31.02 31.14
CA PRO A 37 -4.59 31.16 29.70
C PRO A 37 -5.50 32.35 29.43
N TYR A 38 -4.92 33.44 28.96
CA TYR A 38 -5.68 34.49 28.30
C TYR A 38 -6.37 33.85 27.08
N PRO A 39 -7.66 34.09 26.84
CA PRO A 39 -8.31 33.62 25.63
C PRO A 39 -7.67 34.35 24.44
N GLN A 40 -6.72 33.71 23.77
CA GLN A 40 -6.29 34.14 22.45
C GLN A 40 -7.45 33.86 21.50
N ASN A 41 -8.24 34.89 21.25
CA ASN A 41 -9.28 34.88 20.25
C ASN A 41 -8.68 34.53 18.88
N GLY A 42 -8.94 33.29 18.45
CA GLY A 42 -9.47 33.01 17.12
C GLY A 42 -8.54 33.22 15.93
N ILE A 43 -7.43 32.48 15.86
CA ILE A 43 -6.74 32.28 14.57
C ILE A 43 -6.47 30.79 14.38
N ILE A 44 -7.44 30.09 13.81
CA ILE A 44 -7.21 28.76 13.23
C ILE A 44 -6.43 28.99 11.91
N PRO A 45 -5.27 28.35 11.71
CA PRO A 45 -4.54 28.44 10.44
C PRO A 45 -5.45 27.99 9.28
N GLY A 46 -5.70 28.87 8.31
CA GLY A 46 -6.61 28.62 7.18
C GLY A 46 -8.03 29.17 7.34
N SER A 47 -8.35 29.83 8.46
CA SER A 47 -9.61 30.54 8.61
C SER A 47 -9.58 31.86 7.82
N ILE A 48 -10.36 31.93 6.74
CA ILE A 48 -10.61 33.17 6.00
C ILE A 48 -11.62 33.97 6.82
N ARG A 49 -11.21 35.12 7.36
CA ARG A 49 -12.15 36.05 7.97
C ARG A 49 -12.97 36.73 6.87
N PRO A 50 -14.30 36.87 7.01
CA PRO A 50 -15.03 37.80 6.17
C PRO A 50 -14.44 39.20 6.42
N VAL A 51 -13.98 39.85 5.36
CA VAL A 51 -13.64 41.28 5.41
C VAL A 51 -14.96 42.00 5.68
N ALA A 52 -15.10 42.57 6.87
CA ALA A 52 -16.23 43.43 7.18
C ALA A 52 -16.21 44.60 6.19
N SER A 53 -17.15 44.64 5.25
CA SER A 53 -17.47 45.86 4.55
C SER A 53 -18.19 46.77 5.55
N ASN A 54 -17.62 47.95 5.79
CA ASN A 54 -18.26 48.97 6.60
C ASN A 54 -19.40 49.59 5.79
N VAL A 55 -20.50 48.85 5.63
CA VAL A 55 -21.76 49.38 5.14
C VAL A 55 -22.80 49.09 6.21
N CYS A 56 -22.88 50.03 7.14
CA CYS A 56 -23.89 50.06 8.17
C CYS A 56 -25.21 50.52 7.53
N TYR A 57 -26.15 49.60 7.31
CA TYR A 57 -27.55 49.97 7.22
C TYR A 57 -28.28 49.31 8.39
N GLY A 58 -28.34 50.02 9.51
CA GLY A 58 -29.38 49.78 10.49
C GLY A 58 -30.70 50.25 9.89
N LYS A 59 -31.58 49.31 9.51
CA LYS A 59 -33.03 49.51 9.39
C LYS A 59 -33.72 48.17 9.66
N ALA A 60 -34.73 48.24 10.53
CA ALA A 60 -35.54 47.16 11.06
C ALA A 60 -36.26 46.33 9.95
N PRO A 61 -36.78 45.13 10.24
CA PRO A 61 -37.30 44.24 9.21
C PRO A 61 -38.62 44.79 8.67
N VAL A 62 -38.60 45.31 7.45
CA VAL A 62 -39.82 45.59 6.69
C VAL A 62 -40.17 44.33 5.93
N ALA A 63 -41.45 43.94 6.05
CA ALA A 63 -42.07 42.78 5.45
C ALA A 63 -41.62 42.53 4.00
N ILE A 64 -41.21 41.29 3.72
CA ILE A 64 -40.92 40.81 2.38
C ILE A 64 -42.25 40.73 1.62
N VAL A 65 -42.57 41.80 0.90
CA VAL A 65 -43.48 41.75 -0.24
C VAL A 65 -42.72 41.01 -1.35
N PRO A 66 -43.27 39.93 -1.96
CA PRO A 66 -42.63 39.32 -3.11
C PRO A 66 -42.84 40.23 -4.33
N ALA A 67 -41.84 41.04 -4.64
CA ALA A 67 -41.76 41.81 -5.88
C ALA A 67 -41.08 40.98 -6.98
N PRO A 68 -41.42 41.22 -8.25
CA PRO A 68 -41.55 40.21 -9.30
C PRO A 68 -40.21 39.72 -9.84
N SER A 69 -40.21 38.46 -10.31
CA SER A 69 -39.12 37.82 -11.03
C SER A 69 -38.63 38.69 -12.19
N THR A 70 -37.52 39.40 -11.99
CA THR A 70 -36.73 39.95 -13.09
C THR A 70 -36.07 38.77 -13.81
N PRO A 71 -36.36 38.52 -15.11
CA PRO A 71 -35.57 37.60 -15.92
C PRO A 71 -34.18 38.23 -16.10
N CYS A 72 -33.26 37.77 -15.27
CA CYS A 72 -31.88 38.18 -15.22
C CYS A 72 -31.18 37.76 -16.53
N THR A 73 -30.98 38.72 -17.42
CA THR A 73 -30.14 38.56 -18.62
C THR A 73 -28.67 38.48 -18.18
N THR A 74 -28.17 37.28 -17.87
CA THR A 74 -26.74 37.08 -17.52
C THR A 74 -26.12 35.88 -18.24
N THR A 75 -26.04 35.99 -19.58
CA THR A 75 -25.40 34.99 -20.46
C THR A 75 -23.94 34.65 -20.09
N GLY A 76 -23.25 35.49 -19.32
CA GLY A 76 -21.90 35.23 -18.80
C GLY A 76 -21.86 34.54 -17.43
N ALA A 77 -22.80 34.80 -16.52
CA ALA A 77 -22.84 34.15 -15.21
C ALA A 77 -23.33 32.70 -15.33
N ASP A 78 -24.17 32.39 -16.32
CA ASP A 78 -24.63 31.03 -16.56
C ASP A 78 -23.48 30.10 -16.97
N GLN A 79 -22.51 30.58 -17.75
CA GLN A 79 -21.33 29.80 -18.14
C GLN A 79 -20.36 29.61 -16.97
N LEU A 80 -20.04 30.67 -16.22
CA LEU A 80 -19.19 30.54 -15.03
C LEU A 80 -19.85 29.64 -13.96
N THR A 81 -21.14 29.80 -13.75
CA THR A 81 -21.90 28.99 -12.79
C THR A 81 -21.96 27.54 -13.23
N SER A 82 -22.19 27.29 -14.52
CA SER A 82 -22.18 25.93 -15.07
C SER A 82 -20.81 25.26 -14.94
N ARG A 83 -19.72 25.98 -15.22
CA ARG A 83 -18.35 25.49 -14.98
C ARG A 83 -18.07 25.22 -13.50
N ALA A 84 -18.51 26.10 -12.61
CA ALA A 84 -18.36 25.90 -11.17
C ALA A 84 -19.14 24.67 -10.68
N VAL A 85 -20.37 24.47 -11.16
CA VAL A 85 -21.18 23.29 -10.85
C VAL A 85 -20.49 22.02 -11.35
N GLU A 86 -19.96 22.04 -12.58
CA GLU A 86 -19.22 20.91 -13.14
C GLU A 86 -17.98 20.57 -12.31
N GLU A 87 -17.21 21.58 -11.91
CA GLU A 87 -16.02 21.41 -11.07
C GLU A 87 -16.36 20.81 -9.71
N ILE A 88 -17.40 21.33 -9.03
CA ILE A 88 -17.90 20.78 -7.76
C ILE A 88 -18.31 19.32 -7.91
N LEU A 89 -19.05 18.97 -8.97
CA LEU A 89 -19.49 17.59 -9.21
C LEU A 89 -18.29 16.67 -9.49
N ARG A 90 -17.29 17.15 -10.24
CA ARG A 90 -16.05 16.42 -10.51
C ARG A 90 -15.27 16.16 -9.21
N GLU A 91 -15.09 17.17 -8.38
CA GLU A 91 -14.39 17.05 -7.10
C GLU A 91 -15.15 16.15 -6.11
N THR A 92 -16.48 16.22 -6.11
CA THR A 92 -17.34 15.35 -5.30
C THR A 92 -17.15 13.89 -5.70
N ARG A 93 -17.14 13.58 -7.00
CA ARG A 93 -16.86 12.22 -7.50
C ARG A 93 -15.47 11.74 -7.07
N LEU A 94 -14.45 12.60 -7.20
CA LEU A 94 -13.10 12.27 -6.77
C LEU A 94 -13.00 12.07 -5.25
N GLY A 95 -13.72 12.89 -4.47
CA GLY A 95 -13.84 12.77 -3.02
C GLY A 95 -14.50 11.46 -2.60
N LYS A 96 -15.56 11.04 -3.30
CA LYS A 96 -16.20 9.73 -3.12
C LYS A 96 -15.22 8.59 -3.36
N MET A 97 -14.52 8.57 -4.50
CA MET A 97 -13.50 7.55 -4.80
C MET A 97 -12.42 7.48 -3.72
N ARG A 98 -11.94 8.64 -3.25
CA ARG A 98 -10.93 8.72 -2.19
C ARG A 98 -11.46 8.17 -0.86
N ALA A 99 -12.72 8.45 -0.53
CA ALA A 99 -13.39 7.93 0.66
C ALA A 99 -13.67 6.43 0.55
N GLU A 100 -13.93 5.89 -0.64
CA GLU A 100 -14.05 4.44 -0.85
C GLU A 100 -12.70 3.73 -0.70
N GLU A 101 -11.62 4.29 -1.27
CA GLU A 101 -10.27 3.70 -1.21
C GLU A 101 -9.65 3.75 0.19
N ARG A 102 -9.78 4.90 0.88
CA ARG A 102 -9.07 5.18 2.14
C ARG A 102 -10.00 5.40 3.34
N GLY A 103 -11.31 5.45 3.15
CA GLY A 103 -12.27 5.67 4.24
C GLY A 103 -12.11 7.05 4.89
N SER A 104 -12.48 7.11 6.17
CA SER A 104 -12.34 8.31 7.02
C SER A 104 -10.88 8.78 7.19
N THR A 105 -9.89 7.93 6.88
CA THR A 105 -8.48 8.28 7.00
C THR A 105 -8.00 9.22 5.90
N ALA A 106 -8.69 9.27 4.76
CA ALA A 106 -8.31 10.14 3.64
C ALA A 106 -8.40 11.64 3.95
N TRP A 107 -9.18 12.01 4.96
CA TRP A 107 -9.38 13.39 5.41
C TRP A 107 -8.47 13.76 6.58
N ARG A 108 -7.78 12.78 7.18
CA ARG A 108 -6.86 13.01 8.30
C ARG A 108 -5.43 13.16 7.78
N PRO A 109 -4.60 13.99 8.42
CA PRO A 109 -3.18 14.02 8.12
C PRO A 109 -2.57 12.62 8.38
N CYS A 110 -1.59 12.24 7.55
CA CYS A 110 -0.89 10.97 7.73
C CYS A 110 -0.30 10.91 9.15
N PRO A 111 -0.59 9.86 9.94
CA PRO A 111 -0.05 9.74 11.30
C PRO A 111 1.47 9.57 11.30
N LEU A 112 2.06 9.19 10.17
CA LEU A 112 3.50 9.11 10.01
C LEU A 112 4.10 10.50 9.80
N ARG A 113 5.26 10.72 10.43
CA ARG A 113 6.06 11.93 10.21
C ARG A 113 6.37 12.08 8.72
N LYS A 114 6.51 13.32 8.24
CA LYS A 114 6.97 13.60 6.88
C LYS A 114 8.32 12.88 6.65
N THR A 115 8.36 11.98 5.68
CA THR A 115 9.58 11.27 5.27
C THR A 115 10.13 11.88 3.98
N ASN A 116 11.41 11.62 3.70
CA ASN A 116 12.00 12.06 2.44
C ASN A 116 11.37 11.31 1.26
N LYS A 117 10.84 12.04 0.27
CA LYS A 117 10.21 11.48 -0.95
C LYS A 117 11.07 10.42 -1.64
N ARG A 118 12.38 10.63 -1.74
CA ARG A 118 13.30 9.68 -2.38
C ARG A 118 13.38 8.37 -1.59
N PHE A 119 13.50 8.47 -0.28
CA PHE A 119 13.54 7.31 0.61
C PHE A 119 12.25 6.50 0.51
N LEU A 120 11.09 7.16 0.57
CA LEU A 120 9.80 6.49 0.48
C LEU A 120 9.62 5.76 -0.85
N ASN A 121 9.85 6.44 -1.98
CA ASN A 121 9.70 5.84 -3.30
C ASN A 121 10.62 4.63 -3.48
N ARG A 122 11.90 4.76 -3.10
CA ARG A 122 12.86 3.65 -3.20
C ARG A 122 12.48 2.47 -2.32
N THR A 123 11.95 2.74 -1.13
CA THR A 123 11.49 1.70 -0.20
C THR A 123 10.28 0.96 -0.77
N LEU A 124 9.26 1.70 -1.23
CA LEU A 124 8.06 1.12 -1.83
C LEU A 124 8.38 0.26 -3.05
N GLU A 125 9.17 0.79 -4.00
CA GLU A 125 9.59 0.04 -5.18
C GLU A 125 10.39 -1.21 -4.81
N SER A 126 11.30 -1.11 -3.84
CA SER A 126 12.09 -2.25 -3.36
C SER A 126 11.21 -3.33 -2.73
N MET A 127 10.22 -2.93 -1.91
CA MET A 127 9.28 -3.85 -1.28
C MET A 127 8.41 -4.56 -2.32
N VAL A 128 7.87 -3.83 -3.29
CA VAL A 128 7.05 -4.40 -4.37
C VAL A 128 7.87 -5.41 -5.19
N LYS A 129 9.08 -5.04 -5.60
CA LYS A 129 9.99 -5.93 -6.36
C LYS A 129 10.40 -7.15 -5.54
N HIS A 130 10.67 -6.98 -4.25
CA HIS A 130 11.00 -8.09 -3.36
C HIS A 130 9.84 -9.08 -3.24
N ASN A 131 8.63 -8.59 -3.01
CA ASN A 131 7.43 -9.43 -2.91
C ASN A 131 7.17 -10.22 -4.19
N ALA A 132 7.32 -9.59 -5.36
CA ALA A 132 7.19 -10.26 -6.65
C ALA A 132 8.21 -11.39 -6.80
N ARG A 133 9.49 -11.14 -6.47
CA ARG A 133 10.55 -12.14 -6.53
C ARG A 133 10.30 -13.31 -5.58
N VAL A 134 9.87 -13.02 -4.34
CA VAL A 134 9.57 -14.06 -3.35
C VAL A 134 8.44 -14.95 -3.85
N LYS A 135 7.35 -14.38 -4.37
CA LYS A 135 6.22 -15.14 -4.93
C LYS A 135 6.65 -16.05 -6.09
N GLN A 136 7.44 -15.51 -7.02
CA GLN A 136 8.00 -16.27 -8.14
C GLN A 136 8.86 -17.44 -7.65
N ASN A 137 9.80 -17.19 -6.73
CA ASN A 137 10.68 -18.22 -6.19
C ASN A 137 9.93 -19.30 -5.42
N THR A 138 8.90 -18.93 -4.64
CA THR A 138 8.07 -19.92 -3.93
C THR A 138 7.29 -20.79 -4.89
N SER A 139 6.69 -20.19 -5.93
CA SER A 139 5.93 -20.92 -6.97
C SER A 139 6.83 -21.87 -7.76
N HIS A 140 8.00 -21.37 -8.19
CA HIS A 140 9.00 -22.17 -8.88
C HIS A 140 9.49 -23.34 -8.01
N ARG A 141 9.77 -23.10 -6.73
CA ARG A 141 10.18 -24.16 -5.81
C ARG A 141 9.08 -25.21 -5.59
N SER A 142 7.81 -24.81 -5.51
CA SER A 142 6.71 -25.78 -5.43
C SER A 142 6.57 -26.59 -6.71
N LEU A 143 6.71 -25.95 -7.88
CA LEU A 143 6.65 -26.63 -9.17
C LEU A 143 7.76 -27.67 -9.30
N LEU A 144 9.00 -27.30 -8.97
CA LEU A 144 10.14 -28.24 -8.97
C LEU A 144 9.92 -29.43 -8.03
N LYS A 145 9.33 -29.20 -6.86
CA LYS A 145 9.01 -30.30 -5.93
C LYS A 145 7.93 -31.23 -6.51
N LEU A 146 6.91 -30.68 -7.16
CA LEU A 146 5.88 -31.49 -7.80
C LEU A 146 6.45 -32.31 -8.95
N THR A 147 7.32 -31.72 -9.78
CA THR A 147 7.98 -32.46 -10.87
C THR A 147 8.87 -33.58 -10.34
N GLU A 148 9.60 -33.36 -9.25
CA GLU A 148 10.39 -34.41 -8.60
C GLU A 148 9.52 -35.54 -8.05
N LEU A 149 8.38 -35.23 -7.42
CA LEU A 149 7.45 -36.24 -6.91
C LEU A 149 6.83 -37.07 -8.03
N VAL A 150 6.45 -36.44 -9.14
CA VAL A 150 5.94 -37.13 -10.34
C VAL A 150 7.01 -38.04 -10.92
N ARG A 151 8.25 -37.55 -11.06
CA ARG A 151 9.37 -38.35 -11.56
C ARG A 151 9.62 -39.55 -10.66
N LYS A 152 9.69 -39.34 -9.34
CA LYS A 152 9.91 -40.41 -8.35
C LYS A 152 8.80 -41.47 -8.39
N GLY A 153 7.54 -41.05 -8.43
CA GLY A 153 6.41 -41.98 -8.51
C GLY A 153 6.45 -42.86 -9.76
N ASN A 154 6.90 -42.33 -10.89
CA ASN A 154 7.06 -43.11 -12.13
C ASN A 154 8.19 -44.14 -12.04
N GLU A 155 9.30 -43.83 -11.37
CA GLU A 155 10.38 -44.81 -11.14
C GLU A 155 9.93 -45.93 -10.17
N ASP A 156 9.21 -45.59 -9.09
CA ASP A 156 8.68 -46.58 -8.14
C ASP A 156 7.69 -47.55 -8.81
N ILE A 157 6.88 -47.06 -9.76
CA ILE A 157 5.96 -47.91 -10.57
C ILE A 157 6.77 -48.86 -11.47
N ARG A 158 7.83 -48.36 -12.11
CA ARG A 158 8.70 -49.17 -12.99
C ARG A 158 9.46 -50.24 -12.21
N GLU A 159 9.95 -49.94 -11.01
CA GLU A 159 10.61 -50.93 -10.15
C GLU A 159 9.63 -52.00 -9.66
N ARG A 160 8.37 -51.64 -9.41
CA ARG A 160 7.34 -52.62 -9.02
C ARG A 160 6.91 -53.51 -10.18
N SER A 161 6.86 -52.99 -11.40
CA SER A 161 6.53 -53.76 -12.61
C SER A 161 7.67 -54.63 -13.14
N SER A 162 8.92 -54.36 -12.73
CA SER A 162 10.11 -55.08 -13.21
C SER A 162 10.56 -56.23 -12.32
N LYS A 163 9.78 -56.61 -11.30
CA LYS A 163 9.99 -57.90 -10.61
C LYS A 163 9.60 -59.04 -11.57
N PRO A 164 10.53 -59.88 -12.04
CA PRO A 164 10.20 -60.99 -12.91
C PRO A 164 9.41 -62.01 -12.09
N THR A 165 8.12 -62.17 -12.37
CA THR A 165 7.42 -63.40 -12.06
C THR A 165 8.11 -64.50 -12.85
N LYS A 166 8.78 -65.43 -12.15
CA LYS A 166 9.33 -66.65 -12.74
C LYS A 166 8.18 -67.48 -13.29
N GLU A 167 7.75 -67.20 -14.51
CA GLU A 167 6.80 -68.05 -15.22
C GLU A 167 7.48 -68.70 -16.43
N LYS A 168 7.34 -70.02 -16.47
CA LYS A 168 8.04 -70.95 -17.35
C LYS A 168 7.58 -70.77 -18.82
N LYS A 169 8.57 -70.64 -19.70
CA LYS A 169 8.74 -71.37 -20.97
C LYS A 169 7.64 -71.19 -22.05
N ARG A 170 8.01 -70.60 -23.21
CA ARG A 170 8.18 -71.25 -24.54
C ARG A 170 8.10 -70.25 -25.71
N ASP A 171 9.15 -70.26 -26.52
CA ASP A 171 9.24 -70.16 -28.00
C ASP A 171 8.19 -69.36 -28.79
N ARG A 172 8.64 -68.31 -29.50
CA ARG A 172 8.69 -68.26 -31.00
C ARG A 172 9.12 -66.90 -31.59
N TYR A 173 10.18 -66.96 -32.40
CA TYR A 173 10.29 -66.49 -33.80
C TYR A 173 9.97 -65.01 -34.21
N LYS A 174 11.06 -64.27 -34.52
CA LYS A 174 11.41 -63.54 -35.78
C LYS A 174 10.71 -62.22 -36.21
N LYS A 175 11.55 -61.18 -36.42
CA LYS A 175 11.54 -60.01 -37.37
C LYS A 175 10.25 -59.13 -37.47
N ASN A 176 10.25 -57.83 -37.72
CA ASN A 176 11.21 -56.84 -38.24
C ASN A 176 10.64 -55.41 -37.99
N ASP A 177 11.52 -54.40 -38.04
CA ASP A 177 11.34 -53.03 -38.57
C ASP A 177 10.06 -52.20 -38.27
N LYS A 178 10.22 -51.06 -37.59
CA LYS A 178 10.25 -49.71 -38.21
C LYS A 178 10.19 -48.60 -37.17
N SER A 179 11.06 -47.63 -37.38
CA SER A 179 11.16 -46.31 -36.76
C SER A 179 9.86 -45.49 -36.83
N HIS A 180 9.51 -44.82 -35.72
CA HIS A 180 8.99 -43.46 -35.79
C HIS A 180 9.26 -42.73 -34.46
N THR A 181 10.38 -42.02 -34.41
CA THR A 181 10.65 -40.96 -33.43
C THR A 181 9.81 -39.74 -33.79
N THR A 182 8.89 -39.33 -32.92
CA THR A 182 8.41 -37.95 -32.88
C THR A 182 8.96 -37.29 -31.63
N VAL A 183 10.08 -36.59 -31.81
CA VAL A 183 10.46 -35.47 -30.97
C VAL A 183 9.40 -34.40 -31.23
N ILE A 184 8.55 -34.13 -30.25
CA ILE A 184 7.61 -33.01 -30.31
C ILE A 184 8.41 -31.78 -29.87
N ASP A 185 8.86 -31.00 -30.85
CA ASP A 185 9.33 -29.63 -30.66
C ASP A 185 8.14 -28.75 -30.29
N LEU A 186 8.14 -28.23 -29.06
CA LEU A 186 7.27 -27.13 -28.65
C LEU A 186 8.08 -25.83 -28.76
N ALA A 187 8.22 -25.36 -29.99
CA ALA A 187 8.55 -23.97 -30.26
C ALA A 187 7.24 -23.15 -30.21
N THR A 188 7.20 -22.22 -29.27
CA THR A 188 6.72 -20.82 -29.43
C THR A 188 5.95 -20.51 -30.72
N ASP A 189 4.70 -20.07 -30.60
CA ASP A 189 4.38 -18.67 -30.94
C ASP A 189 3.03 -18.21 -30.38
N SER A 190 2.99 -16.92 -30.08
CA SER A 190 1.89 -16.16 -29.50
C SER A 190 1.35 -15.23 -30.57
N ASP A 191 0.02 -15.14 -30.71
CA ASP A 191 -0.67 -14.00 -31.33
C ASP A 191 -1.67 -13.42 -30.33
#